data_AF-A0A6J8EL87-F1
#
_entry.id   AF-A0A6J8EL87-F1
#
_cell.length_a   1.000
_cell.length_b   1.000
_cell.length_c   1.000
_cell.angle_alpha   90.00
_cell.angle_beta   90.00
_cell.angle_gamma   90.00
#
_symmetry.space_group_name_H-M   'P 1'
#
loop_
_entity.id
_entity.type
_entity.pdbx_description
1 polymer ?
#
loop_
_entity_poly.entity_id
_entity_poly.type
_entity_poly.pdbx_seq_one_letter_code
_entity_poly.pdbx_strand_id
1 'polypeptide(L)'
;MTRVESRTIRYKAWIFNYVGESKGNENFPNSSKIMGNFGGHALPGSFFIVFSLWWTIQMFNRYYASLRKNTKFTSTPTYPCTCLCGRFKDFPIESIGKILLVVVGLSLEIYTGYNFSVHKFTTPGNAQHATMFFFFGMSGAIDFLVYLKAPIPKDLDYVIVLIALSVEALLFHFHLHGRNELNVQLHTLLIYTIVFNLIGVILEMKYRHNVLAALSRAFFFLVQGTWFWQIGFILYNPNPYAEKWKPDDHVELTFVTMYFTWHCGINFLIMLAIGSCVAFYQKRFHTNREDDISMKRLIHTGTNGQTLISMGDSEDSDIEYQKPVVR
;
A
#
# COMPACT_ATOMS: atom_id res chain seq x y z
N MET A 1 -16.21 -53.58 30.33
CA MET A 1 -15.72 -53.92 28.98
C MET A 1 -16.26 -52.87 28.01
N THR A 2 -15.79 -51.62 27.95
CA THR A 2 -14.49 -51.09 27.47
C THR A 2 -14.07 -51.52 26.07
N ARG A 3 -14.30 -50.64 25.08
CA ARG A 3 -13.43 -50.29 23.93
C ARG A 3 -14.11 -49.14 23.16
N VAL A 4 -13.85 -47.85 23.42
CA VAL A 4 -12.76 -47.01 22.87
C VAL A 4 -12.35 -47.41 21.45
N GLU A 5 -12.86 -46.69 20.44
CA GLU A 5 -12.16 -46.51 19.17
C GLU A 5 -11.95 -45.02 18.89
N SER A 6 -10.72 -44.77 18.46
CA SER A 6 -9.97 -43.53 18.51
C SER A 6 -10.16 -42.66 17.27
N ARG A 7 -10.12 -41.34 17.50
CA ARG A 7 -9.88 -40.29 16.50
C ARG A 7 -8.76 -40.67 15.52
N THR A 8 -9.00 -40.49 14.22
CA THR A 8 -7.96 -39.99 13.31
C THR A 8 -8.58 -39.02 12.32
N ILE A 9 -8.59 -37.73 12.66
CA ILE A 9 -8.85 -36.64 11.71
C ILE A 9 -7.60 -36.54 10.83
N ARG A 10 -7.68 -37.01 9.59
CA ARG A 10 -6.64 -36.79 8.58
C ARG A 10 -6.92 -35.48 7.86
N TYR A 11 -6.29 -34.41 8.33
CA TYR A 11 -5.95 -33.27 7.49
C TYR A 11 -5.01 -33.76 6.39
N LYS A 12 -5.51 -33.90 5.15
CA LYS A 12 -4.66 -34.06 3.97
C LYS A 12 -5.12 -33.11 2.87
N ALA A 13 -4.32 -32.07 2.70
CA ALA A 13 -3.91 -31.46 1.44
C ALA A 13 -5.03 -31.09 0.45
N TRP A 14 -5.54 -29.87 0.62
CA TRP A 14 -6.31 -29.12 -0.37
C TRP A 14 -5.35 -28.36 -1.32
N ILE A 15 -4.42 -29.08 -1.95
CA ILE A 15 -3.53 -28.55 -2.99
C ILE A 15 -3.33 -29.69 -3.99
N PHE A 16 -3.57 -29.41 -5.27
CA PHE A 16 -3.55 -30.33 -6.43
C PHE A 16 -4.84 -31.12 -6.68
N ASN A 17 -5.80 -30.45 -7.32
CA ASN A 17 -6.60 -31.06 -8.39
C ASN A 17 -6.93 -29.97 -9.42
N TYR A 18 -5.95 -29.67 -10.27
CA TYR A 18 -6.11 -28.83 -11.46
C TYR A 18 -5.29 -29.43 -12.60
N VAL A 19 -5.63 -30.64 -13.00
CA VAL A 19 -5.22 -31.22 -14.29
C VAL A 19 -6.43 -31.95 -14.85
N GLY A 20 -7.20 -31.24 -15.67
CA GLY A 20 -8.21 -31.84 -16.53
C GLY A 20 -7.52 -32.46 -17.74
N GLU A 21 -7.63 -33.77 -17.86
CA GLU A 21 -7.16 -34.57 -18.99
C GLU A 21 -8.07 -34.29 -20.20
N SER A 22 -7.57 -33.58 -21.22
CA SER A 22 -8.32 -33.31 -22.45
C SER A 22 -8.07 -34.40 -23.48
N LYS A 23 -8.99 -35.36 -23.60
CA LYS A 23 -9.13 -36.15 -24.83
C LYS A 23 -9.83 -35.28 -25.88
N GLY A 24 -9.20 -35.17 -27.04
CA GLY A 24 -9.65 -34.35 -28.15
C GLY A 24 -10.99 -34.81 -28.71
N ASN A 25 -11.82 -33.84 -29.08
CA ASN A 25 -12.77 -34.00 -30.16
C ASN A 25 -12.94 -32.64 -30.84
N GLU A 26 -12.72 -32.62 -32.15
CA GLU A 26 -12.87 -31.46 -33.01
C GLU A 26 -14.34 -31.06 -33.07
N ASN A 27 -14.63 -29.84 -32.60
CA ASN A 27 -15.81 -29.04 -32.96
C ASN A 27 -15.55 -27.62 -32.40
N PHE A 28 -15.25 -26.66 -33.28
CA PHE A 28 -15.26 -25.24 -32.89
C PHE A 28 -16.71 -24.82 -32.61
N PRO A 29 -16.99 -24.28 -31.43
CA PRO A 29 -17.36 -22.87 -31.40
C PRO A 29 -16.84 -22.09 -30.17
N ASN A 30 -16.93 -20.76 -30.30
CA ASN A 30 -16.90 -19.72 -29.27
C ASN A 30 -15.55 -19.23 -28.72
N SER A 31 -15.22 -18.02 -29.18
CA SER A 31 -14.55 -16.91 -28.47
C SER A 31 -14.69 -16.95 -26.93
N SER A 32 -13.95 -17.83 -26.25
CA SER A 32 -14.09 -18.07 -24.80
C SER A 32 -12.77 -18.36 -24.07
N LYS A 33 -11.62 -17.89 -24.58
CA LYS A 33 -10.31 -18.05 -23.91
C LYS A 33 -9.47 -16.77 -23.83
N ILE A 34 -10.09 -15.60 -23.68
CA ILE A 34 -9.38 -14.37 -23.31
C ILE A 34 -10.06 -13.79 -22.07
N MET A 35 -10.06 -14.50 -20.95
CA MET A 35 -10.63 -14.00 -19.70
C MET A 35 -9.53 -13.84 -18.67
N GLY A 36 -9.52 -12.70 -17.97
CA GLY A 36 -8.69 -12.51 -16.79
C GLY A 36 -9.07 -13.52 -15.70
N ASN A 37 -8.38 -13.47 -14.57
CA ASN A 37 -8.69 -14.32 -13.42
C ASN A 37 -8.62 -13.51 -12.12
N PHE A 38 -9.12 -14.10 -11.04
CA PHE A 38 -9.13 -13.48 -9.71
C PHE A 38 -7.72 -13.07 -9.26
N GLY A 39 -6.73 -13.97 -9.41
CA GLY A 39 -5.35 -13.73 -9.02
C GLY A 39 -4.72 -12.54 -9.76
N GLY A 40 -5.01 -12.38 -11.05
CA GLY A 40 -4.56 -11.27 -11.88
C GLY A 40 -5.13 -9.91 -11.46
N HIS A 41 -6.20 -9.87 -10.65
CA HIS A 41 -6.75 -8.65 -10.06
C HIS A 41 -6.32 -8.48 -8.60
N ALA A 42 -6.40 -9.55 -7.81
CA ALA A 42 -6.06 -9.55 -6.40
C ALA A 42 -4.58 -9.24 -6.16
N LEU A 43 -3.66 -9.78 -6.97
CA LEU A 43 -2.22 -9.57 -6.81
C LEU A 43 -1.81 -8.09 -7.00
N PRO A 44 -2.08 -7.42 -8.15
CA PRO A 44 -1.76 -6.00 -8.28
C PRO A 44 -2.55 -5.16 -7.28
N GLY A 45 -3.82 -5.50 -7.00
CA GLY A 45 -4.63 -4.83 -5.98
C GLY A 45 -3.97 -4.84 -4.60
N SER A 46 -3.44 -5.99 -4.17
CA SER A 46 -2.70 -6.12 -2.92
C SER A 46 -1.43 -5.28 -2.88
N PHE A 47 -0.68 -5.18 -3.98
CA PHE A 47 0.51 -4.32 -4.03
C PHE A 47 0.13 -2.86 -3.81
N PHE A 48 -0.87 -2.37 -4.54
CA PHE A 48 -1.36 -1.00 -4.36
C PHE A 48 -1.87 -0.72 -2.95
N ILE A 49 -2.59 -1.66 -2.31
CA ILE A 49 -3.05 -1.52 -0.92
C ILE A 49 -1.86 -1.46 0.04
N VAL A 50 -0.91 -2.40 -0.05
CA VAL A 50 0.22 -2.46 0.89
C VAL A 50 1.09 -1.21 0.80
N PHE A 51 1.43 -0.77 -0.41
CA PHE A 51 2.25 0.44 -0.59
C PHE A 51 1.50 1.71 -0.20
N SER A 52 0.21 1.82 -0.48
CA SER A 52 -0.57 3.02 -0.10
C SER A 52 -0.76 3.15 1.42
N LEU A 53 -1.01 2.04 2.12
CA LEU A 53 -1.07 2.03 3.58
C LEU A 53 0.30 2.37 4.18
N TRP A 54 1.37 1.78 3.64
CA TRP A 54 2.75 2.09 4.02
C TRP A 54 3.05 3.59 3.88
N TRP A 55 2.78 4.17 2.70
CA TRP A 55 2.99 5.60 2.45
C TRP A 55 2.16 6.46 3.39
N THR A 56 0.90 6.11 3.63
CA THR A 56 0.02 6.85 4.54
C THR A 56 0.62 6.95 5.94
N ILE A 57 1.06 5.81 6.50
CA ILE A 57 1.70 5.76 7.81
C ILE A 57 2.97 6.63 7.83
N GLN A 58 3.83 6.50 6.81
CA GLN A 58 5.11 7.22 6.76
C GLN A 58 4.94 8.73 6.53
N MET A 59 3.97 9.14 5.73
CA MET A 59 3.60 10.54 5.49
C MET A 59 3.11 11.19 6.79
N PHE A 60 2.16 10.57 7.50
CA PHE A 60 1.72 11.09 8.79
C PHE A 60 2.85 11.10 9.83
N ASN A 61 3.68 10.05 9.85
CA ASN A 61 4.81 9.98 10.76
C ASN A 61 5.75 11.18 10.57
N ARG A 62 6.09 11.48 9.31
CA ARG A 62 6.93 12.61 8.94
C ARG A 62 6.22 13.95 9.23
N TYR A 63 4.95 14.07 8.90
CA TYR A 63 4.16 15.29 9.14
C TYR A 63 4.15 15.69 10.61
N TYR A 64 3.76 14.78 11.51
CA TYR A 64 3.72 15.06 12.94
C TYR A 64 5.12 15.26 13.54
N ALA A 65 6.15 14.57 13.02
CA ALA A 65 7.53 14.84 13.41
C ALA A 65 8.00 16.23 12.96
N SER A 66 7.60 16.69 11.77
CA SER A 66 7.87 18.02 11.26
C SER A 66 7.20 19.10 12.10
N LEU A 67 5.92 18.92 12.46
CA LEU A 67 5.19 19.82 13.36
C LEU A 67 5.90 19.96 14.71
N ARG A 68 6.30 18.84 15.34
CA ARG A 68 7.00 18.87 16.63
C ARG A 68 8.34 19.58 16.58
N LYS A 69 9.11 19.37 15.51
CA LYS A 69 10.42 20.00 15.33
C LYS A 69 10.33 21.44 14.83
N ASN A 70 9.13 21.95 14.58
CA ASN A 70 8.88 23.23 13.92
C ASN A 70 9.65 23.34 12.59
N THR A 71 9.60 22.26 11.81
CA THR A 71 10.25 22.15 10.48
C THR A 71 9.22 21.93 9.40
N LYS A 72 9.58 22.24 8.15
CA LYS A 72 8.69 22.01 7.00
C LYS A 72 8.60 20.52 6.68
N PHE A 73 7.38 20.03 6.44
CA PHE A 73 7.16 18.73 5.81
C PHE A 73 7.81 18.73 4.41
N THR A 74 8.37 17.59 4.01
CA THR A 74 8.88 17.39 2.65
C THR A 74 8.55 15.96 2.23
N SER A 75 7.79 15.82 1.14
CA SER A 75 7.44 14.54 0.54
C SER A 75 8.62 13.94 -0.22
N THR A 76 8.67 12.62 -0.24
CA THR A 76 9.57 11.82 -1.07
C THR A 76 8.78 10.65 -1.65
N PRO A 77 9.08 10.15 -2.87
CA PRO A 77 8.35 9.01 -3.44
C PRO A 77 8.45 7.75 -2.58
N THR A 78 9.62 7.54 -1.99
CA THR A 78 9.91 6.45 -1.05
C THR A 78 10.15 6.96 0.35
N TYR A 79 9.83 6.13 1.33
CA TYR A 79 10.03 6.44 2.75
C TYR A 79 10.94 5.40 3.42
N PRO A 80 11.88 5.83 4.29
CA PRO A 80 12.65 4.90 5.13
C PRO A 80 11.74 4.21 6.17
N CYS A 81 12.07 2.98 6.62
CA CYS A 81 11.36 2.41 7.78
C CYS A 81 11.84 3.04 9.06
N THR A 82 11.08 4.01 9.56
CA THR A 82 11.29 4.60 10.88
C THR A 82 11.03 3.62 12.03
N CYS A 83 10.44 2.46 11.72
CA CYS A 83 10.23 1.35 12.65
C CYS A 83 11.51 0.61 13.03
N LEU A 84 12.54 0.66 12.17
CA LEU A 84 13.79 -0.09 12.35
C LEU A 84 14.83 0.75 13.09
N CYS A 85 15.64 0.07 13.88
CA CYS A 85 16.71 0.67 14.67
C CYS A 85 18.05 0.69 13.91
N GLY A 86 18.89 1.67 14.23
CA GLY A 86 20.26 1.76 13.73
C GLY A 86 20.36 1.98 12.22
N ARG A 87 21.32 1.30 11.57
CA ARG A 87 21.60 1.44 10.13
C ARG A 87 20.46 0.97 9.22
N PHE A 88 19.54 0.15 9.74
CA PHE A 88 18.41 -0.36 8.96
C PHE A 88 17.29 0.67 8.75
N LYS A 89 17.30 1.76 9.53
CA LYS A 89 16.34 2.86 9.36
C LYS A 89 16.41 3.47 7.98
N ASP A 90 17.64 3.66 7.48
CA ASP A 90 17.89 4.30 6.19
C ASP A 90 18.01 3.28 5.03
N PHE A 91 17.80 1.98 5.29
CA PHE A 91 17.89 0.95 4.27
C PHE A 91 16.69 1.01 3.30
N PRO A 92 16.86 0.84 1.97
CA PRO A 92 15.83 1.09 0.96
C PRO A 92 14.86 -0.10 0.83
N ILE A 93 14.21 -0.47 1.93
CA ILE A 93 13.32 -1.63 2.03
C ILE A 93 12.18 -1.53 1.04
N GLU A 94 11.62 -0.33 0.87
CA GLU A 94 10.54 -0.08 -0.08
C GLU A 94 10.98 -0.38 -1.52
N SER A 95 12.15 0.13 -1.94
CA SER A 95 12.69 -0.07 -3.29
C SER A 95 13.02 -1.54 -3.54
N ILE A 96 13.67 -2.22 -2.59
CA ILE A 96 13.98 -3.65 -2.68
C ILE A 96 12.67 -4.46 -2.73
N GLY A 97 11.70 -4.13 -1.90
CA GLY A 97 10.38 -4.76 -1.89
C GLY A 97 9.65 -4.62 -3.21
N LYS A 98 9.64 -3.41 -3.81
CA LYS A 98 9.09 -3.17 -5.16
C LYS A 98 9.75 -4.06 -6.20
N ILE A 99 11.09 -4.09 -6.24
CA ILE A 99 11.85 -4.90 -7.20
C ILE A 99 11.53 -6.38 -7.04
N LEU A 100 11.57 -6.92 -5.82
CA LEU A 100 11.30 -8.33 -5.56
C LEU A 100 9.87 -8.73 -5.96
N LEU A 101 8.87 -7.95 -5.53
CA LEU A 101 7.47 -8.21 -5.85
C LEU A 101 7.21 -8.15 -7.35
N VAL A 102 7.81 -7.18 -8.04
CA VAL A 102 7.69 -7.07 -9.49
C VAL A 102 8.39 -8.21 -10.21
N VAL A 103 9.60 -8.60 -9.81
CA VAL A 103 10.31 -9.73 -10.43
C VAL A 103 9.48 -11.01 -10.31
N VAL A 104 8.89 -11.26 -9.14
CA VAL A 104 7.99 -12.41 -8.93
C VAL A 104 6.75 -12.30 -9.80
N GLY A 105 6.06 -11.14 -9.81
CA GLY A 105 4.86 -10.92 -10.62
C GLY A 105 5.12 -11.07 -12.12
N LEU A 106 6.18 -10.42 -12.63
CA LEU A 106 6.62 -10.51 -14.01
C LEU A 106 6.94 -11.95 -14.41
N SER A 107 7.69 -12.68 -13.57
CA SER A 107 8.05 -14.07 -13.83
C SER A 107 6.81 -14.96 -13.88
N LEU A 108 5.83 -14.75 -12.99
CA LEU A 108 4.57 -15.51 -12.98
C LEU A 108 3.73 -15.24 -14.23
N GLU A 109 3.62 -13.99 -14.66
CA GLU A 109 2.88 -13.62 -15.88
C GLU A 109 3.52 -14.21 -17.13
N ILE A 110 4.86 -14.20 -17.23
CA ILE A 110 5.58 -14.84 -18.34
C ILE A 110 5.38 -16.36 -18.28
N TYR A 111 5.58 -16.99 -17.12
CA TYR A 111 5.47 -18.44 -16.97
C TYR A 111 4.07 -18.97 -17.29
N THR A 112 3.02 -18.23 -16.92
CA THR A 112 1.62 -18.65 -17.14
C THR A 112 1.08 -18.24 -18.51
N GLY A 113 1.61 -17.17 -19.12
CA GLY A 113 1.14 -16.63 -20.39
C GLY A 113 1.95 -17.02 -21.63
N TYR A 114 3.20 -17.46 -21.46
CA TYR A 114 4.12 -17.80 -22.55
C TYR A 114 4.18 -19.32 -22.77
N ASN A 115 3.89 -19.74 -24.00
CA ASN A 115 4.09 -21.12 -24.38
C ASN A 115 5.50 -21.31 -24.94
N PHE A 116 6.37 -21.91 -24.12
CA PHE A 116 7.76 -22.16 -24.46
C PHE A 116 7.96 -23.11 -25.64
N SER A 117 7.01 -24.02 -25.90
CA SER A 117 7.12 -24.96 -27.02
C SER A 117 6.93 -24.25 -28.37
N VAL A 118 5.99 -23.29 -28.45
CA VAL A 118 5.68 -22.57 -29.70
C VAL A 118 6.29 -21.16 -29.76
N HIS A 119 7.07 -20.78 -28.74
CA HIS A 119 7.76 -19.49 -28.64
C HIS A 119 6.84 -18.27 -28.82
N LYS A 120 5.63 -18.32 -28.26
CA LYS A 120 4.63 -17.26 -28.38
C LYS A 120 3.83 -17.08 -27.08
N PHE A 121 3.42 -15.84 -26.83
CA PHE A 121 2.39 -15.56 -25.82
C PHE A 121 1.05 -16.12 -26.30
N THR A 122 0.49 -17.05 -25.55
CA THR A 122 -0.83 -17.63 -25.84
C THR A 122 -1.95 -16.82 -25.23
N THR A 123 -1.63 -15.97 -24.24
CA THR A 123 -2.61 -15.14 -23.53
C THR A 123 -2.18 -13.68 -23.59
N PRO A 124 -2.77 -12.85 -24.48
CA PRO A 124 -2.42 -11.43 -24.60
C PRO A 124 -2.56 -10.64 -23.30
N GLY A 125 -3.51 -11.01 -22.43
CA GLY A 125 -3.70 -10.37 -21.11
C GLY A 125 -2.46 -10.50 -20.21
N ASN A 126 -1.85 -11.68 -20.13
CA ASN A 126 -0.62 -11.89 -19.36
C ASN A 126 0.55 -11.05 -19.91
N ALA A 127 0.65 -10.87 -21.23
CA ALA A 127 1.66 -10.00 -21.82
C ALA A 127 1.45 -8.53 -21.45
N GLN A 128 0.19 -8.06 -21.40
CA GLN A 128 -0.14 -6.71 -20.93
C GLN A 128 0.21 -6.55 -19.44
N HIS A 129 -0.12 -7.53 -18.59
CA HIS A 129 0.24 -7.49 -17.17
C HIS A 129 1.75 -7.52 -16.95
N ALA A 130 2.49 -8.38 -17.67
CA ALA A 130 3.96 -8.40 -17.65
C ALA A 130 4.54 -7.02 -18.01
N THR A 131 3.94 -6.35 -18.99
CA THR A 131 4.34 -4.98 -19.37
C THR A 131 4.09 -3.99 -18.22
N MET A 132 2.92 -4.02 -17.59
CA MET A 132 2.63 -3.18 -16.41
C MET A 132 3.65 -3.43 -15.28
N PHE A 133 3.90 -4.71 -14.94
CA PHE A 133 4.89 -5.08 -13.93
C PHE A 133 6.26 -4.51 -14.27
N PHE A 134 6.72 -4.63 -15.52
CA PHE A 134 8.02 -4.09 -15.94
C PHE A 134 8.15 -2.58 -15.67
N PHE A 135 7.16 -1.78 -16.06
CA PHE A 135 7.22 -0.32 -15.84
C PHE A 135 7.15 0.06 -14.35
N PHE A 136 6.32 -0.61 -13.55
CA PHE A 136 6.34 -0.42 -12.10
C PHE A 136 7.65 -0.92 -11.46
N GLY A 137 8.29 -1.96 -12.01
CA GLY A 137 9.62 -2.44 -11.61
C GLY A 137 10.72 -1.43 -11.83
N MET A 138 10.68 -0.73 -12.97
CA MET A 138 11.60 0.36 -13.23
C MET A 138 11.50 1.46 -12.17
N SER A 139 10.30 1.72 -11.62
CA SER A 139 10.18 2.67 -10.50
C SER A 139 10.97 2.23 -9.27
N GLY A 140 10.91 0.94 -8.91
CA GLY A 140 11.72 0.37 -7.82
C GLY A 140 13.23 0.44 -8.10
N ALA A 141 13.65 0.24 -9.34
CA ALA A 141 15.04 0.36 -9.75
C ALA A 141 15.54 1.82 -9.65
N ILE A 142 14.77 2.79 -10.13
CA ILE A 142 15.09 4.22 -10.00
C ILE A 142 15.14 4.63 -8.53
N ASP A 143 14.18 4.20 -7.72
CA ASP A 143 14.17 4.45 -6.28
C ASP A 143 15.44 3.91 -5.59
N PHE A 144 15.93 2.74 -6.02
CA PHE A 144 17.18 2.18 -5.52
C PHE A 144 18.42 2.97 -5.99
N LEU A 145 18.43 3.46 -7.23
CA LEU A 145 19.50 4.35 -7.72
C LEU A 145 19.53 5.69 -6.97
N VAL A 146 18.37 6.27 -6.65
CA VAL A 146 18.25 7.45 -5.78
C VAL A 146 18.90 7.16 -4.42
N TYR A 147 18.61 6.01 -3.82
CA TYR A 147 19.23 5.59 -2.56
C TYR A 147 20.77 5.48 -2.65
N LEU A 148 21.28 4.90 -3.74
CA LEU A 148 22.72 4.81 -4.00
C LEU A 148 23.39 6.15 -4.33
N LYS A 149 22.62 7.25 -4.39
CA LYS A 149 23.08 8.59 -4.79
C LYS A 149 23.71 8.59 -6.19
N ALA A 150 23.19 7.76 -7.09
CA ALA A 150 23.60 7.74 -8.48
C ALA A 150 23.36 9.13 -9.13
N PRO A 151 24.16 9.54 -10.13
CA PRO A 151 24.03 10.82 -10.80
C PRO A 151 22.86 10.80 -11.80
N ILE A 152 21.63 10.71 -11.30
CA ILE A 152 20.40 10.73 -12.10
C ILE A 152 19.72 12.10 -12.07
N PRO A 153 18.96 12.48 -13.11
CA PRO A 153 18.18 13.72 -13.12
C PRO A 153 17.27 13.86 -11.90
N LYS A 154 17.13 15.10 -11.44
CA LYS A 154 16.21 15.45 -10.36
C LYS A 154 14.79 15.03 -10.73
N ASP A 155 14.08 14.46 -9.78
CA ASP A 155 12.67 14.06 -9.87
C ASP A 155 12.37 12.90 -10.83
N LEU A 156 13.41 12.17 -11.30
CA LEU A 156 13.24 10.99 -12.15
C LEU A 156 12.41 9.89 -11.48
N ASP A 157 12.46 9.81 -10.15
CA ASP A 157 11.65 8.94 -9.30
C ASP A 157 10.14 9.22 -9.40
N TYR A 158 9.73 10.48 -9.58
CA TYR A 158 8.34 10.83 -9.90
C TYR A 158 8.00 10.52 -11.36
N VAL A 159 8.90 10.87 -12.30
CA VAL A 159 8.66 10.70 -13.74
C VAL A 159 8.42 9.24 -14.11
N ILE A 160 9.20 8.31 -13.54
CA ILE A 160 9.04 6.88 -13.84
C ILE A 160 7.69 6.33 -13.36
N VAL A 161 7.17 6.83 -12.23
CA VAL A 161 5.82 6.48 -11.74
C VAL A 161 4.74 7.03 -12.67
N LEU A 162 4.91 8.27 -13.19
CA LEU A 162 3.99 8.83 -14.18
C LEU A 162 3.98 8.03 -15.48
N ILE A 163 5.15 7.57 -15.95
CA ILE A 163 5.25 6.69 -17.12
C ILE A 163 4.53 5.37 -16.86
N ALA A 164 4.78 4.74 -15.69
CA ALA A 164 4.13 3.48 -15.34
C ALA A 164 2.60 3.58 -15.31
N LEU A 165 2.06 4.62 -14.66
CA LEU A 165 0.61 4.89 -14.63
C LEU A 165 0.05 5.21 -16.03
N SER A 166 0.81 5.92 -16.87
CA SER A 166 0.38 6.22 -18.24
C SER A 166 0.30 4.97 -19.11
N VAL A 167 1.29 4.07 -18.98
CA VAL A 167 1.29 2.77 -19.66
C VAL A 167 0.14 1.90 -19.14
N GLU A 168 -0.08 1.86 -17.82
CA GLU A 168 -1.20 1.14 -17.21
C GLU A 168 -2.55 1.62 -17.76
N ALA A 169 -2.80 2.93 -17.77
CA ALA A 169 -4.01 3.53 -18.31
C ALA A 169 -4.22 3.18 -19.80
N LEU A 170 -3.16 3.27 -20.61
CA LEU A 170 -3.20 2.96 -22.04
C LEU A 170 -3.54 1.49 -22.28
N LEU A 171 -2.88 0.57 -21.55
CA LEU A 171 -3.12 -0.86 -21.67
C LEU A 171 -4.54 -1.22 -21.26
N PHE A 172 -5.05 -0.67 -20.15
CA PHE A 172 -6.44 -0.90 -19.74
C PHE A 172 -7.45 -0.32 -20.73
N HIS A 173 -7.23 0.87 -21.27
CA HIS A 173 -8.14 1.47 -22.23
C HIS A 173 -8.34 0.57 -23.46
N PHE A 174 -7.25 0.06 -24.04
CA PHE A 174 -7.33 -0.83 -25.20
C PHE A 174 -7.75 -2.27 -24.84
N HIS A 175 -7.61 -2.69 -23.58
CA HIS A 175 -8.09 -3.99 -23.08
C HIS A 175 -9.63 -4.15 -23.15
N LEU A 176 -10.37 -3.04 -23.16
CA LEU A 176 -11.84 -3.06 -23.06
C LEU A 176 -12.56 -3.35 -24.38
N HIS A 177 -11.85 -3.37 -25.51
CA HIS A 177 -12.45 -3.66 -26.81
C HIS A 177 -13.08 -5.06 -26.84
N GLY A 178 -14.38 -5.14 -27.16
CA GLY A 178 -15.12 -6.40 -27.27
C GLY A 178 -15.52 -7.03 -25.94
N ARG A 179 -15.47 -6.29 -24.83
CA ARG A 179 -15.96 -6.73 -23.51
C ARG A 179 -17.45 -6.36 -23.32
N ASN A 180 -18.12 -7.06 -22.40
CA ASN A 180 -19.49 -6.73 -22.01
C ASN A 180 -19.57 -5.45 -21.16
N GLU A 181 -20.77 -4.88 -21.01
CA GLU A 181 -20.99 -3.56 -20.40
C GLU A 181 -20.48 -3.49 -18.95
N LEU A 182 -20.78 -4.50 -18.14
CA LEU A 182 -20.26 -4.63 -16.78
C LEU A 182 -18.73 -4.56 -16.70
N ASN A 183 -18.04 -5.34 -17.54
CA ASN A 183 -16.57 -5.36 -17.54
C ASN A 183 -16.00 -4.01 -18.01
N VAL A 184 -16.61 -3.38 -19.02
CA VAL A 184 -16.25 -2.03 -19.47
C VAL A 184 -16.42 -1.01 -18.35
N GLN A 185 -17.55 -1.00 -17.64
CA GLN A 185 -17.83 -0.04 -16.57
C GLN A 185 -16.85 -0.19 -15.39
N LEU A 186 -16.61 -1.42 -14.94
CA LEU A 186 -15.69 -1.74 -13.84
C LEU A 186 -14.28 -1.20 -14.11
N HIS A 187 -13.74 -1.47 -15.29
CA HIS A 187 -12.40 -1.03 -15.66
C HIS A 187 -12.35 0.44 -16.08
N THR A 188 -13.44 1.03 -16.56
CA THR A 188 -13.50 2.48 -16.81
C THR A 188 -13.34 3.26 -15.51
N LEU A 189 -13.99 2.81 -14.42
CA LEU A 189 -13.80 3.38 -13.07
C LEU A 189 -12.36 3.21 -12.57
N LEU A 190 -11.71 2.08 -12.92
CA LEU A 190 -10.29 1.88 -12.65
C LEU A 190 -9.42 2.88 -13.41
N ILE A 191 -9.68 3.11 -14.70
CA ILE A 191 -8.97 4.10 -15.53
C ILE A 191 -9.11 5.51 -14.94
N TYR A 192 -10.31 5.90 -14.49
CA TYR A 192 -10.48 7.19 -13.81
C TYR A 192 -9.61 7.29 -12.56
N THR A 193 -9.51 6.22 -11.78
CA THR A 193 -8.64 6.17 -10.60
C THR A 193 -7.16 6.30 -10.97
N ILE A 194 -6.72 5.65 -12.05
CA ILE A 194 -5.35 5.79 -12.57
C ILE A 194 -5.06 7.24 -13.01
N VAL A 195 -6.02 7.92 -13.64
CA VAL A 195 -5.90 9.35 -13.98
C VAL A 195 -5.79 10.22 -12.72
N PHE A 196 -6.58 9.94 -11.68
CA PHE A 196 -6.43 10.64 -10.40
C PHE A 196 -5.08 10.35 -9.73
N ASN A 197 -4.53 9.14 -9.88
CA ASN A 197 -3.17 8.82 -9.45
C ASN A 197 -2.13 9.66 -10.20
N LEU A 198 -2.24 9.80 -11.53
CA LEU A 198 -1.37 10.69 -12.30
C LEU A 198 -1.41 12.13 -11.77
N ILE A 199 -2.62 12.66 -11.53
CA ILE A 199 -2.80 14.00 -10.98
C ILE A 199 -2.18 14.10 -9.58
N GLY A 200 -2.43 13.13 -8.71
CA GLY A 200 -1.87 13.09 -7.35
C GLY A 200 -0.34 13.08 -7.34
N VAL A 201 0.28 12.28 -8.21
CA VAL A 201 1.75 12.23 -8.37
C VAL A 201 2.30 13.57 -8.89
N ILE A 202 1.63 14.20 -9.87
CA ILE A 202 2.02 15.53 -10.38
C ILE A 202 1.89 16.60 -9.29
N LEU A 203 0.79 16.58 -8.53
CA LEU A 203 0.57 17.51 -7.43
C LEU A 203 1.62 17.34 -6.34
N GLU A 204 1.95 16.11 -5.96
CA GLU A 204 3.02 15.85 -4.99
C GLU A 204 4.38 16.33 -5.52
N MET A 205 4.69 16.05 -6.79
CA MET A 205 5.93 16.47 -7.43
C MET A 205 6.08 18.00 -7.42
N LYS A 206 4.99 18.74 -7.68
CA LYS A 206 4.96 20.20 -7.70
C LYS A 206 4.90 20.83 -6.30
N TYR A 207 4.18 20.22 -5.36
CA TYR A 207 3.90 20.76 -4.04
C TYR A 207 4.46 19.87 -2.92
N ARG A 208 5.77 19.56 -2.98
CA ARG A 208 6.44 18.64 -2.03
C ARG A 208 6.32 18.99 -0.55
N HIS A 209 6.06 20.26 -0.23
CA HIS A 209 5.91 20.71 1.16
C HIS A 209 4.46 20.64 1.67
N ASN A 210 3.51 20.28 0.82
CA ASN A 210 2.12 20.12 1.18
C ASN A 210 1.82 18.64 1.47
N VAL A 211 1.49 18.33 2.72
CA VAL A 211 1.13 16.96 3.15
C VAL A 211 -0.10 16.44 2.40
N LEU A 212 -1.06 17.31 2.05
CA LEU A 212 -2.27 16.89 1.34
C LEU A 212 -1.97 16.44 -0.08
N ALA A 213 -0.96 17.04 -0.74
CA ALA A 213 -0.53 16.60 -2.06
C ALA A 213 0.05 15.17 -1.99
N ALA A 214 0.89 14.90 -1.00
CA ALA A 214 1.43 13.56 -0.75
C ALA A 214 0.34 12.53 -0.39
N LEU A 215 -0.57 12.89 0.53
CA LEU A 215 -1.68 12.03 0.93
C LEU A 215 -2.65 11.76 -0.22
N SER A 216 -2.82 12.69 -1.17
CA SER A 216 -3.67 12.48 -2.35
C SER A 216 -3.17 11.31 -3.20
N ARG A 217 -1.86 11.18 -3.42
CA ARG A 217 -1.26 10.01 -4.09
C ARG A 217 -1.58 8.74 -3.31
N ALA A 218 -1.29 8.70 -2.01
CA ALA A 218 -1.55 7.51 -1.21
C ALA A 218 -3.04 7.11 -1.24
N PHE A 219 -3.95 8.09 -1.21
CA PHE A 219 -5.40 7.87 -1.25
C PHE A 219 -5.84 7.22 -2.56
N PHE A 220 -5.47 7.79 -3.70
CA PHE A 220 -5.90 7.26 -5.00
C PHE A 220 -5.26 5.90 -5.31
N PHE A 221 -4.04 5.63 -4.83
CA PHE A 221 -3.44 4.29 -4.93
C PHE A 221 -4.18 3.27 -4.05
N LEU A 222 -4.66 3.68 -2.87
CA LEU A 222 -5.49 2.82 -2.01
C LEU A 222 -6.84 2.52 -2.66
N VAL A 223 -7.49 3.53 -3.25
CA VAL A 223 -8.73 3.34 -4.03
C VAL A 223 -8.48 2.38 -5.20
N GLN A 224 -7.41 2.59 -5.98
CA GLN A 224 -7.04 1.70 -7.09
C GLN A 224 -6.89 0.25 -6.62
N GLY A 225 -6.14 0.03 -5.54
CA GLY A 225 -5.89 -1.31 -5.01
C GLY A 225 -7.14 -2.02 -4.48
N THR A 226 -7.98 -1.32 -3.72
CA THR A 226 -9.24 -1.90 -3.22
C THR A 226 -10.24 -2.13 -4.36
N TRP A 227 -10.25 -1.28 -5.38
CA TRP A 227 -11.11 -1.46 -6.55
C TRP A 227 -10.68 -2.66 -7.40
N PHE A 228 -9.37 -2.90 -7.57
CA PHE A 228 -8.86 -4.14 -8.18
C PHE A 228 -9.44 -5.39 -7.51
N TRP A 229 -9.45 -5.43 -6.17
CA TRP A 229 -10.08 -6.52 -5.43
C TRP A 229 -11.58 -6.64 -5.72
N GLN A 230 -12.30 -5.51 -5.74
CA GLN A 230 -13.72 -5.49 -6.06
C GLN A 230 -14.01 -6.04 -7.47
N ILE A 231 -13.22 -5.64 -8.48
CA ILE A 231 -13.32 -6.21 -9.84
C ILE A 231 -13.08 -7.72 -9.81
N GLY A 232 -12.05 -8.17 -9.09
CA GLY A 232 -11.76 -9.59 -8.91
C GLY A 232 -12.96 -10.37 -8.35
N PHE A 233 -13.62 -9.85 -7.32
CA PHE A 233 -14.81 -10.49 -6.74
C PHE A 233 -16.03 -10.45 -7.65
N ILE A 234 -16.25 -9.36 -8.39
CA ILE A 234 -17.41 -9.22 -9.28
C ILE A 234 -17.28 -10.15 -10.50
N LEU A 235 -16.11 -10.17 -11.14
CA LEU A 235 -15.92 -10.92 -12.39
C LEU A 235 -15.46 -12.37 -12.17
N TYR A 236 -14.74 -12.63 -11.08
CA TYR A 236 -14.01 -13.89 -10.87
C TYR A 236 -14.14 -14.41 -9.45
N ASN A 237 -15.33 -14.28 -8.84
CA ASN A 237 -15.56 -14.71 -7.46
C ASN A 237 -15.05 -16.14 -7.21
N PRO A 238 -14.12 -16.36 -6.26
CA PRO A 238 -13.60 -17.70 -5.99
C PRO A 238 -14.63 -18.60 -5.29
N ASN A 239 -15.70 -18.03 -4.72
CA ASN A 239 -16.78 -18.80 -4.10
C ASN A 239 -17.72 -19.36 -5.19
N PRO A 240 -17.82 -20.69 -5.35
CA PRO A 240 -18.68 -21.29 -6.36
C PRO A 240 -20.18 -21.08 -6.11
N TYR A 241 -20.57 -20.72 -4.88
CA TYR A 241 -21.96 -20.44 -4.50
C TYR A 241 -22.32 -18.96 -4.61
N ALA A 242 -21.38 -18.08 -5.00
CA ALA A 242 -21.69 -16.68 -5.20
C ALA A 242 -22.61 -16.49 -6.41
N GLU A 243 -23.61 -15.62 -6.26
CA GLU A 243 -24.45 -15.22 -7.37
C GLU A 243 -23.62 -14.50 -8.43
N LYS A 244 -23.84 -14.86 -9.69
CA LYS A 244 -23.14 -14.25 -10.82
C LYS A 244 -23.81 -12.94 -11.19
N TRP A 245 -22.98 -11.92 -11.35
CA TRP A 245 -23.41 -10.62 -11.83
C TRP A 245 -23.95 -10.71 -13.26
N LYS A 246 -25.06 -10.02 -13.52
CA LYS A 246 -25.68 -9.94 -14.85
C LYS A 246 -25.03 -8.80 -15.64
N PRO A 247 -24.34 -9.08 -16.76
CA PRO A 247 -23.50 -8.06 -17.41
C PRO A 247 -24.22 -6.85 -18.01
N ASP A 248 -25.50 -7.02 -18.39
CA ASP A 248 -26.30 -6.02 -19.10
C ASP A 248 -27.51 -5.56 -18.25
N ASP A 249 -27.50 -5.87 -16.95
CA ASP A 249 -28.57 -5.48 -16.03
C ASP A 249 -28.29 -4.09 -15.45
N HIS A 250 -29.18 -3.14 -15.74
CA HIS A 250 -28.99 -1.75 -15.34
C HIS A 250 -28.91 -1.55 -13.82
N VAL A 251 -29.57 -2.40 -13.03
CA VAL A 251 -29.53 -2.32 -11.56
C VAL A 251 -28.15 -2.73 -11.06
N GLU A 252 -27.60 -3.82 -11.60
CA GLU A 252 -26.23 -4.28 -11.28
C GLU A 252 -25.19 -3.21 -11.67
N LEU A 253 -25.31 -2.62 -12.86
CA LEU A 253 -24.43 -1.52 -13.30
C LEU A 253 -24.53 -0.28 -12.39
N THR A 254 -25.71 -0.02 -11.84
CA THR A 254 -25.91 1.04 -10.85
C THR A 254 -25.23 0.69 -9.51
N PHE A 255 -25.31 -0.56 -9.06
CA PHE A 255 -24.60 -1.00 -7.87
C PHE A 255 -23.08 -0.93 -8.00
N VAL A 256 -22.52 -1.19 -9.20
CA VAL A 256 -21.08 -1.03 -9.44
C VAL A 256 -20.61 0.39 -9.13
N THR A 257 -21.30 1.40 -9.66
CA THR A 257 -20.93 2.80 -9.41
C THR A 257 -21.17 3.20 -7.96
N MET A 258 -22.25 2.72 -7.34
CA MET A 258 -22.49 2.90 -5.92
C MET A 258 -21.35 2.31 -5.08
N TYR A 259 -20.93 1.07 -5.33
CA TYR A 259 -19.81 0.45 -4.63
C TYR A 259 -18.52 1.23 -4.81
N PHE A 260 -18.23 1.71 -6.02
CA PHE A 260 -17.06 2.56 -6.25
C PHE A 260 -17.04 3.81 -5.36
N THR A 261 -18.17 4.50 -5.20
CA THR A 261 -18.23 5.68 -4.32
C THR A 261 -18.07 5.32 -2.84
N TRP A 262 -18.59 4.16 -2.40
CA TRP A 262 -18.32 3.63 -1.06
C TRP A 262 -16.85 3.30 -0.84
N HIS A 263 -16.15 2.76 -1.84
CA HIS A 263 -14.69 2.56 -1.77
C HIS A 263 -13.98 3.91 -1.53
N CYS A 264 -14.37 4.99 -2.22
CA CYS A 264 -13.80 6.31 -1.96
C CYS A 264 -14.02 6.77 -0.51
N GLY A 265 -15.25 6.64 0.01
CA GLY A 265 -15.59 7.03 1.37
C GLY A 265 -14.87 6.20 2.45
N ILE A 266 -14.87 4.88 2.31
CA ILE A 266 -14.23 3.96 3.27
C ILE A 266 -12.71 4.17 3.28
N ASN A 267 -12.07 4.27 2.12
CA ASN A 267 -10.62 4.51 2.05
C ASN A 267 -10.23 5.86 2.66
N PHE A 268 -11.09 6.88 2.56
CA PHE A 268 -10.88 8.16 3.21
C PHE A 268 -10.94 8.02 4.74
N LEU A 269 -11.93 7.31 5.26
CA LEU A 269 -12.04 7.01 6.69
C LEU A 269 -10.85 6.18 7.21
N ILE A 270 -10.38 5.19 6.45
CA ILE A 270 -9.18 4.41 6.77
C ILE A 270 -7.97 5.34 6.89
N MET A 271 -7.78 6.25 5.93
CA MET A 271 -6.68 7.22 5.98
C MET A 271 -6.75 8.13 7.21
N LEU A 272 -7.94 8.64 7.57
CA LEU A 272 -8.15 9.44 8.77
C LEU A 272 -7.88 8.65 10.06
N ALA A 273 -8.33 7.38 10.11
CA ALA A 273 -8.08 6.50 11.24
C ALA A 273 -6.58 6.26 11.43
N ILE A 274 -5.83 5.98 10.35
CA ILE A 274 -4.36 5.84 10.39
C ILE A 274 -3.72 7.13 10.89
N GLY A 275 -4.11 8.29 10.35
CA GLY A 275 -3.60 9.58 10.79
C GLY A 275 -3.84 9.86 12.27
N SER A 276 -5.01 9.49 12.78
CA SER A 276 -5.37 9.62 14.20
C SER A 276 -4.57 8.66 15.08
N CYS A 277 -4.41 7.40 14.68
CA CYS A 277 -3.60 6.41 15.38
C CYS A 277 -2.13 6.83 15.45
N VAL A 278 -1.55 7.32 14.34
CA VAL A 278 -0.17 7.81 14.31
C VAL A 278 0.00 9.04 15.20
N ALA A 279 -0.95 9.99 15.19
CA ALA A 279 -0.93 11.15 16.07
C ALA A 279 -0.91 10.74 17.55
N PHE A 280 -1.81 9.82 17.92
CA PHE A 280 -1.91 9.30 19.28
C PHE A 280 -0.64 8.57 19.71
N TYR A 281 -0.13 7.67 18.86
CA TYR A 281 1.11 6.94 19.10
C TYR A 281 2.29 7.90 19.34
N GLN A 282 2.45 8.90 18.47
CA GLN A 282 3.55 9.84 18.60
C GLN A 282 3.43 10.76 19.83
N LYS A 283 2.21 11.17 20.19
CA LYS A 283 1.97 11.92 21.43
C LYS A 283 2.36 11.09 22.65
N ARG A 284 1.88 9.83 22.72
CA ARG A 284 2.15 8.90 23.84
C ARG A 284 3.65 8.59 23.99
N PHE A 285 4.33 8.26 22.89
CA PHE A 285 5.76 7.96 22.90
C PHE A 285 6.61 9.16 23.30
N HIS A 286 6.21 10.37 22.93
CA HIS A 286 6.91 11.57 23.33
C HIS A 286 6.79 11.84 24.83
N THR A 287 5.55 11.83 25.36
CA THR A 287 5.31 12.03 26.80
C THR A 287 6.12 11.03 27.61
N ASN A 288 6.07 9.74 27.27
CA ASN A 288 6.86 8.72 27.96
C ASN A 288 8.38 8.99 27.91
N ARG A 289 8.89 9.58 26.82
CA ARG A 289 10.32 9.88 26.67
C ARG A 289 10.73 11.14 27.44
N GLU A 290 9.87 12.15 27.50
CA GLU A 290 10.08 13.32 28.36
C GLU A 290 10.06 12.92 29.83
N ASP A 291 9.14 12.03 30.22
CA ASP A 291 9.08 11.47 31.57
C ASP A 291 10.36 10.67 31.90
N ASP A 292 10.85 9.83 30.99
CA ASP A 292 12.10 9.07 31.17
C ASP A 292 13.34 9.98 31.27
N ILE A 293 13.41 11.04 30.44
CA ILE A 293 14.50 12.03 30.52
C ILE A 293 14.43 12.81 31.84
N SER A 294 13.23 13.21 32.26
CA SER A 294 13.01 13.93 33.52
C SER A 294 13.39 13.06 34.71
N MET A 295 12.96 11.80 34.72
CA MET A 295 13.33 10.82 35.73
C MET A 295 14.85 10.56 35.77
N LYS A 296 15.51 10.44 34.61
CA LYS A 296 16.98 10.31 34.54
C LYS A 296 17.73 11.54 35.04
N ARG A 297 17.17 12.75 34.91
CA ARG A 297 17.76 13.96 35.52
C ARG A 297 17.61 13.97 37.04
N LEU A 298 16.54 13.40 37.58
CA LEU A 298 16.31 13.33 39.02
C LEU A 298 17.18 12.27 39.73
N ILE A 299 17.67 11.28 38.97
CA ILE A 299 18.53 10.20 39.46
C ILE A 299 19.99 10.57 39.20
N HIS A 300 20.70 11.02 40.24
CA HIS A 300 22.14 11.24 40.20
C HIS A 300 22.87 10.04 40.82
N THR A 301 23.66 9.31 40.05
CA THR A 301 24.55 8.27 40.59
C THR A 301 25.89 8.88 40.97
N GLY A 302 26.18 8.95 42.26
CA GLY A 302 27.49 9.41 42.74
C GLY A 302 28.60 8.40 42.44
N THR A 303 29.85 8.86 42.40
CA THR A 303 31.07 8.05 42.15
C THR A 303 31.26 6.88 43.11
N ASN A 304 30.51 6.84 44.21
CA ASN A 304 30.62 5.86 45.28
C ASN A 304 29.55 4.76 45.17
N GLY A 305 28.78 4.71 44.06
CA GLY A 305 27.71 3.73 43.84
C GLY A 305 26.39 4.03 44.57
N GLN A 306 26.28 5.17 45.23
CA GLN A 306 25.02 5.62 45.85
C GLN A 306 24.16 6.37 44.83
N THR A 307 22.91 5.91 44.68
CA THR A 307 21.88 6.57 43.88
C THR A 307 21.22 7.67 44.71
N LEU A 308 21.43 8.93 44.36
CA LEU A 308 20.78 10.08 44.96
C LEU A 308 19.53 10.43 44.13
N ILE A 309 18.37 10.49 44.78
CA ILE A 309 17.13 11.00 44.17
C ILE A 309 16.97 12.43 44.66
N SER A 310 17.08 13.40 43.75
CA SER A 310 16.82 14.81 44.08
C SER A 310 15.31 15.02 44.19
N MET A 311 14.73 14.80 45.37
CA MET A 311 13.40 15.34 45.67
C MET A 311 13.59 16.83 45.96
N GLY A 312 13.04 17.70 45.10
CA GLY A 312 13.05 19.13 45.40
C GLY A 312 12.24 19.35 46.67
N ASP A 313 12.89 19.81 47.73
CA ASP A 313 12.23 20.20 48.97
C ASP A 313 11.30 21.38 48.66
N SER A 314 10.00 21.11 48.64
CA SER A 314 8.97 22.13 48.69
C SER A 314 8.80 22.59 50.15
N GLU A 315 9.84 23.20 50.72
CA GLU A 315 9.78 23.92 52.00
C GLU A 315 10.71 25.13 51.93
N ASP A 316 10.29 26.17 51.19
CA ASP A 316 10.77 27.54 51.44
C ASP A 316 9.54 28.37 51.86
N SER A 317 9.19 28.22 53.14
CA SER A 317 8.27 29.11 53.85
C SER A 317 9.06 30.08 54.71
N ASP A 318 9.80 31.00 54.09
CA ASP A 318 10.38 32.15 54.79
C ASP A 318 9.54 33.39 54.47
N ILE A 319 8.46 33.54 55.24
CA ILE A 319 7.76 34.82 55.41
C ILE A 319 8.64 35.67 56.34
N GLU A 320 9.62 36.37 55.78
CA GLU A 320 10.35 37.40 56.52
C GLU A 320 9.61 38.75 56.40
N TYR A 321 9.14 39.21 57.56
CA TYR A 321 8.35 40.40 57.77
C TYR A 321 9.24 41.65 57.69
N GLN A 322 9.08 42.49 56.66
CA GLN A 322 9.58 43.87 56.69
C GLN A 322 8.49 44.88 56.32
N LYS A 323 8.14 45.70 57.31
CA LYS A 323 7.44 46.99 57.23
C LYS A 323 8.35 48.04 57.89
N PRO A 324 8.16 49.35 57.66
CA PRO A 324 8.20 50.08 56.39
C PRO A 324 9.29 51.19 56.46
N VAL A 325 9.67 51.82 55.35
CA VAL A 325 10.27 53.16 55.40
C VAL A 325 9.57 54.07 54.41
N VAL A 326 8.89 55.07 54.97
CA VAL A 326 8.33 56.24 54.30
C VAL A 326 9.46 57.23 54.03
N ARG A 327 9.64 57.62 52.76
CA ARG A 327 9.72 59.04 52.38
C ARG A 327 9.49 59.22 50.89
#